data_AF-A0AAI8KVE3-F1
#
_entry.id   AF-A0AAI8KVE3-F1
#
_cell.length_a   1.000
_cell.length_b   1.000
_cell.length_c   1.000
_cell.angle_alpha   90.00
_cell.angle_beta   90.00
_cell.angle_gamma   90.00
#
_symmetry.space_group_name_H-M   'P 1'
#
loop_
_entity.id
_entity.type
_entity.pdbx_description
1 polymer ?
#
loop_
_entity_poly.entity_id
_entity_poly.type
_entity_poly.pdbx_seq_one_letter_code
_entity_poly.pdbx_strand_id
1 'polypeptide(L)'
;MSTTAETPRRSLHQEQIVDAALALLDEGGIENLTMRRLGDRLGITAAALYWHVSSRQDLLVLAADTVWGRTALPGIQDLPWRRTVLEMAENLRSMLLRHPWLLTAMTVQALDGPARDRYEEHLRAVCETSGLTRRDAEQAVHSIVTFAIGAALAATPRPYVSFGLESIIDGLAARRPTGC
;
A
#
# COMPACT_ATOMS: atom_id res chain seq x y z
N MET A 1 26.16 48.11 15.17
CA MET A 1 26.37 46.79 15.82
C MET A 1 25.26 45.89 15.33
N SER A 2 25.58 45.03 14.37
CA SER A 2 24.64 44.12 13.70
C SER A 2 24.44 42.87 14.55
N THR A 3 23.19 42.52 14.84
CA THR A 3 22.83 41.18 15.31
C THR A 3 21.84 40.61 14.31
N THR A 4 22.37 39.75 13.45
CA THR A 4 21.64 38.94 12.49
C THR A 4 20.65 38.05 13.24
N ALA A 5 19.35 38.23 12.97
CA ALA A 5 18.33 37.29 13.38
C ALA A 5 18.52 35.98 12.58
N GLU A 6 18.99 34.95 13.27
CA GLU A 6 19.14 33.61 12.71
C GLU A 6 17.75 32.96 12.61
N THR A 7 17.22 32.86 11.39
CA THR A 7 15.97 32.16 11.08
C THR A 7 16.09 30.68 11.48
N PRO A 8 15.18 30.12 12.28
CA PRO A 8 15.24 28.71 12.62
C PRO A 8 14.94 27.91 11.35
N ARG A 9 15.93 27.18 10.84
CA ARG A 9 15.70 26.14 9.83
C ARG A 9 14.78 25.10 10.46
N ARG A 10 13.46 25.26 10.23
CA ARG A 10 12.45 24.24 10.54
C ARG A 10 12.97 22.91 9.99
N SER A 11 13.24 21.97 10.87
CA SER A 11 13.43 20.58 10.48
C SER A 11 12.22 20.18 9.65
N LEU A 12 12.40 19.91 8.36
CA LEU A 12 11.36 19.27 7.58
C LEU A 12 11.08 17.93 8.24
N HIS A 13 9.85 17.74 8.70
CA HIS A 13 9.44 16.46 9.24
C HIS A 13 9.34 15.49 8.06
N GLN A 14 9.85 14.28 8.24
CA GLN A 14 9.84 13.22 7.22
C GLN A 14 8.46 13.03 6.59
N GLU A 15 7.39 13.20 7.38
CA GLU A 15 5.99 13.21 6.93
C GLU A 15 5.70 14.24 5.83
N GLN A 16 6.23 15.47 5.95
CA GLN A 16 6.02 16.52 4.95
C GLN A 16 6.68 16.19 3.62
N ILE A 17 7.85 15.55 3.66
CA ILE A 17 8.56 15.08 2.45
C ILE A 17 7.75 13.99 1.77
N VAL A 18 7.24 13.03 2.55
CA VAL A 18 6.40 11.93 2.05
C VAL A 18 5.09 12.46 1.45
N ASP A 19 4.39 13.38 2.13
CA ASP A 19 3.14 13.95 1.61
C ASP A 19 3.36 14.72 0.31
N ALA A 20 4.44 15.50 0.21
CA ALA A 20 4.78 16.18 -1.04
C ALA A 20 5.17 15.20 -2.16
N ALA A 21 5.84 14.10 -1.82
CA ALA A 21 6.16 13.04 -2.77
C ALA A 21 4.91 12.32 -3.27
N LEU A 22 3.98 11.98 -2.37
CA LEU A 22 2.67 11.39 -2.71
C LEU A 22 1.89 12.29 -3.66
N ALA A 23 1.84 13.59 -3.41
CA ALA A 23 1.15 14.53 -4.30
C ALA A 23 1.76 14.54 -5.71
N LEU A 24 3.10 14.54 -5.83
CA LEU A 24 3.77 14.47 -7.13
C LEU A 24 3.48 13.15 -7.88
N LEU A 25 3.46 12.03 -7.14
CA LEU A 25 3.16 10.70 -7.68
C LEU A 25 1.71 10.60 -8.16
N ASP A 26 0.76 11.14 -7.41
CA ASP A 26 -0.66 11.17 -7.77
C ASP A 26 -0.93 12.09 -8.97
N GLU A 27 -0.20 13.20 -9.10
CA GLU A 27 -0.35 14.17 -10.20
C GLU A 27 0.17 13.67 -11.56
N GLY A 28 1.18 12.79 -11.59
CA GLY A 28 1.71 12.32 -12.87
C GLY A 28 2.71 11.20 -12.80
N GLY A 29 2.48 10.25 -11.89
CA GLY A 29 3.17 8.97 -11.89
C GLY A 29 4.58 9.03 -11.31
N ILE A 30 5.27 7.90 -11.44
CA ILE A 30 6.61 7.71 -10.88
C ILE A 30 7.62 8.69 -11.49
N GLU A 31 7.45 9.06 -12.75
CA GLU A 31 8.31 9.99 -13.49
C GLU A 31 8.24 11.40 -12.91
N ASN A 32 7.11 11.77 -12.30
CA ASN A 32 6.96 13.08 -11.68
C ASN A 32 7.75 13.22 -10.37
N LEU A 33 7.99 12.12 -9.67
CA LEU A 33 8.81 12.12 -8.47
C LEU A 33 10.28 12.26 -8.87
N THR A 34 10.80 13.49 -8.85
CA THR A 34 12.23 13.76 -8.95
C THR A 34 12.69 14.57 -7.75
N MET A 35 13.93 14.38 -7.30
CA MET A 35 14.46 15.11 -6.14
C MET A 35 14.47 16.63 -6.37
N ARG A 36 14.64 17.06 -7.63
CA ARG A 36 14.52 18.47 -8.01
C ARG A 36 13.10 19.00 -7.84
N ARG A 37 12.11 18.35 -8.46
CA ARG A 37 10.70 18.79 -8.35
C ARG A 37 10.19 18.74 -6.92
N LEU A 38 10.60 17.74 -6.16
CA LEU A 38 10.28 17.62 -4.75
C LEU A 38 10.91 18.76 -3.93
N GLY A 39 12.18 19.09 -4.19
CA GLY A 39 12.87 20.21 -3.58
C GLY A 39 12.19 21.55 -3.90
N ASP A 40 11.89 21.78 -5.18
CA ASP A 40 11.18 22.97 -5.66
C ASP A 40 9.81 23.11 -4.96
N ARG A 41 9.05 22.00 -4.83
CA ARG A 41 7.75 21.98 -4.14
C ARG A 41 7.85 22.28 -2.65
N LEU A 42 8.94 21.85 -2.00
CA LEU A 42 9.19 22.05 -0.57
C LEU A 42 9.97 23.34 -0.26
N GLY A 43 10.41 24.09 -1.28
CA GLY A 43 11.22 25.29 -1.12
C GLY A 43 12.64 25.01 -0.63
N ILE A 44 13.19 23.83 -0.88
CA ILE A 44 14.54 23.42 -0.47
C ILE A 44 15.34 22.82 -1.63
N THR A 45 16.66 22.74 -1.46
CA THR A 45 17.52 22.13 -2.49
C THR A 45 17.38 20.61 -2.49
N ALA A 46 17.65 19.97 -3.65
CA ALA A 46 17.71 18.52 -3.73
C ALA A 46 18.76 17.93 -2.77
N ALA A 47 19.89 18.63 -2.58
CA ALA A 47 20.92 18.24 -1.61
C ALA A 47 20.39 18.24 -0.17
N ALA A 48 19.50 19.17 0.19
CA ALA A 48 18.86 19.20 1.51
C ALA A 48 17.96 17.97 1.74
N LEU A 49 17.26 17.48 0.71
CA LEU A 49 16.40 16.30 0.81
C LEU A 49 17.17 15.03 1.14
N TYR A 50 18.40 14.87 0.62
CA TYR A 50 19.21 13.68 0.87
C TYR A 50 19.67 13.52 2.32
N TRP A 51 19.53 14.56 3.16
CA TRP A 51 19.72 14.43 4.61
C TRP A 51 18.56 13.72 5.31
N HIS A 52 17.39 13.68 4.67
CA HIS A 52 16.17 13.08 5.21
C HIS A 52 15.83 11.73 4.56
N VAL A 53 16.23 11.54 3.29
CA VAL A 53 15.98 10.30 2.55
C VAL A 53 17.25 9.85 1.82
N SER A 54 17.55 8.57 1.89
CA SER A 54 18.78 8.00 1.32
C SER A 54 18.78 8.04 -0.21
N SER A 55 17.62 7.83 -0.84
CA SER A 55 17.48 7.88 -2.30
C SER A 55 16.04 8.17 -2.74
N ARG A 56 15.85 8.42 -4.04
CA ARG A 56 14.51 8.51 -4.65
C ARG A 56 13.77 7.17 -4.54
N GLN A 57 14.49 6.06 -4.68
CA GLN A 57 13.95 4.71 -4.59
C GLN A 57 13.43 4.42 -3.19
N ASP A 58 14.19 4.79 -2.16
CA ASP A 58 13.77 4.64 -0.75
C ASP A 58 12.56 5.53 -0.43
N LEU A 59 12.53 6.75 -0.98
CA LEU A 59 11.37 7.62 -0.87
C LEU A 59 10.13 7.04 -1.56
N LEU A 60 10.29 6.36 -2.71
CA LEU A 60 9.19 5.68 -3.38
C LEU A 60 8.66 4.49 -2.55
N VAL A 61 9.54 3.72 -1.90
CA VAL A 61 9.15 2.66 -0.97
C VAL A 61 8.39 3.26 0.23
N LEU A 62 8.91 4.31 0.83
CA LEU A 62 8.28 4.98 1.98
C LEU A 62 6.91 5.58 1.63
N ALA A 63 6.80 6.19 0.45
CA ALA A 63 5.53 6.69 -0.06
C ALA A 63 4.53 5.54 -0.28
N ALA A 64 4.96 4.43 -0.88
CA ALA A 64 4.12 3.26 -1.06
C ALA A 64 3.62 2.70 0.28
N ASP A 65 4.53 2.51 1.25
CA ASP A 65 4.18 2.02 2.58
C ASP A 65 3.22 2.96 3.32
N THR A 66 3.35 4.27 3.12
CA THR A 66 2.41 5.26 3.67
C THR A 66 1.01 5.09 3.10
N VAL A 67 0.86 4.77 1.82
CA VAL A 67 -0.45 4.47 1.21
C VAL A 67 -1.03 3.18 1.76
N TRP A 68 -0.21 2.14 1.95
CA TRP A 68 -0.63 0.91 2.64
C TRP A 68 -1.12 1.22 4.06
N GLY A 69 -0.39 2.02 4.83
CA GLY A 69 -0.75 2.39 6.20
C GLY A 69 -2.03 3.22 6.31
N ARG A 70 -2.41 3.92 5.24
CA ARG A 70 -3.69 4.66 5.14
C ARG A 70 -4.86 3.78 4.66
N THR A 71 -4.59 2.54 4.25
CA THR A 71 -5.63 1.61 3.81
C THR A 71 -6.35 1.01 5.01
N ALA A 72 -7.67 1.12 5.03
CA ALA A 72 -8.48 0.64 6.16
C ALA A 72 -8.39 -0.90 6.30
N LEU A 73 -8.13 -1.35 7.52
CA LEU A 73 -8.15 -2.75 7.92
C LEU A 73 -9.38 -2.96 8.82
N PRO A 74 -10.44 -3.66 8.35
CA PRO A 74 -11.58 -4.00 9.20
C PRO A 74 -11.13 -4.89 10.36
N GLY A 75 -11.74 -4.75 11.54
CA GLY A 75 -11.39 -5.58 12.69
C GLY A 75 -11.70 -7.05 12.42
N ILE A 76 -10.83 -7.94 12.92
CA ILE A 76 -10.92 -9.40 12.66
C ILE A 76 -12.27 -9.98 13.13
N GLN A 77 -12.85 -9.42 14.20
CA GLN A 77 -14.11 -9.89 14.79
C GLN A 77 -15.33 -9.04 14.42
N ASP A 78 -15.15 -7.99 13.63
CA ASP A 78 -16.26 -7.07 13.31
C ASP A 78 -17.26 -7.73 12.35
N LEU A 79 -16.79 -8.65 11.50
CA LEU A 79 -17.55 -9.27 10.42
C LEU A 79 -17.17 -10.75 10.25
N PRO A 80 -18.03 -11.58 9.63
CA PRO A 80 -17.64 -12.92 9.21
C PRO A 80 -16.42 -12.88 8.28
N TRP A 81 -15.47 -13.80 8.46
CA TRP A 81 -14.18 -13.82 7.74
C TRP A 81 -14.30 -13.58 6.24
N ARG A 82 -15.31 -14.17 5.57
CA ARG A 82 -15.55 -14.00 4.12
C ARG A 82 -15.75 -12.54 3.76
N ARG A 83 -16.58 -11.84 4.54
CA ARG A 83 -16.89 -10.44 4.32
C ARG A 83 -15.68 -9.56 4.63
N THR A 84 -14.94 -9.87 5.70
CA THR A 84 -13.69 -9.18 6.01
C THR A 84 -12.68 -9.29 4.87
N VAL A 85 -12.48 -10.50 4.31
CA VAL A 85 -11.60 -10.70 3.14
C VAL A 85 -12.06 -9.89 1.93
N LEU A 86 -13.37 -9.90 1.64
CA LEU A 86 -13.94 -9.12 0.52
C LEU A 86 -13.70 -7.61 0.72
N GLU A 87 -13.99 -7.08 1.90
CA GLU A 87 -13.80 -5.65 2.20
C GLU A 87 -12.32 -5.25 2.13
N MET A 88 -11.41 -6.09 2.62
CA MET A 88 -9.96 -5.85 2.49
C MET A 88 -9.51 -5.83 1.03
N ALA A 89 -9.93 -6.81 0.22
CA ALA A 89 -9.59 -6.88 -1.20
C ALA A 89 -10.16 -5.68 -1.99
N GLU A 90 -11.37 -5.24 -1.65
CA GLU A 90 -11.98 -4.04 -2.24
C GLU A 90 -11.25 -2.76 -1.81
N ASN A 91 -10.83 -2.65 -0.56
CA ASN A 91 -10.03 -1.52 -0.06
C ASN A 91 -8.68 -1.45 -0.77
N LEU A 92 -8.00 -2.58 -0.94
CA LEU A 92 -6.77 -2.69 -1.72
C LEU A 92 -6.99 -2.23 -3.16
N ARG A 93 -8.01 -2.78 -3.85
CA ARG A 93 -8.30 -2.36 -5.23
C ARG A 93 -8.61 -0.88 -5.32
N SER A 94 -9.41 -0.34 -4.40
CA SER A 94 -9.77 1.08 -4.36
C SER A 94 -8.57 1.98 -4.06
N MET A 95 -7.62 1.50 -3.28
CA MET A 95 -6.34 2.17 -3.06
C MET A 95 -5.50 2.19 -4.35
N LEU A 96 -5.36 1.06 -5.04
CA LEU A 96 -4.60 0.96 -6.30
C LEU A 96 -5.20 1.83 -7.42
N LEU A 97 -6.53 1.94 -7.48
CA LEU A 97 -7.21 2.82 -8.43
C LEU A 97 -7.05 4.31 -8.11
N ARG A 98 -6.93 4.66 -6.82
CA ARG A 98 -6.65 6.05 -6.38
C ARG A 98 -5.19 6.44 -6.58
N HIS A 99 -4.28 5.47 -6.50
CA HIS A 99 -2.84 5.67 -6.63
C HIS A 99 -2.26 4.76 -7.73
N PRO A 100 -2.59 4.97 -9.02
CA PRO A 100 -2.19 4.06 -10.11
C PRO A 100 -0.67 3.91 -10.26
N TRP A 101 0.11 4.89 -9.82
CA TRP A 101 1.56 4.86 -9.82
C TRP A 101 2.13 3.69 -9.00
N LEU A 102 1.39 3.15 -8.03
CA LEU A 102 1.81 1.95 -7.29
C LEU A 102 1.97 0.75 -8.21
N LEU A 103 1.02 0.55 -9.13
CA LEU A 103 1.07 -0.57 -10.09
C LEU A 103 2.32 -0.46 -10.98
N THR A 104 2.67 0.75 -11.41
CA THR A 104 3.91 1.00 -12.17
C THR A 104 5.14 0.83 -11.29
N ALA A 105 5.12 1.33 -10.05
CA ALA A 105 6.25 1.22 -9.13
C ALA A 105 6.62 -0.24 -8.83
N MET A 106 5.62 -1.12 -8.71
CA MET A 106 5.81 -2.57 -8.49
C MET A 106 6.52 -3.29 -9.65
N THR A 107 6.51 -2.73 -10.87
CA THR A 107 7.27 -3.32 -12.00
C THR A 107 8.72 -2.85 -12.04
N VAL A 108 9.05 -1.77 -11.34
CA VAL A 108 10.38 -1.16 -11.31
C VAL A 108 11.20 -1.66 -10.13
N GLN A 109 10.57 -1.82 -8.96
CA GLN A 109 11.25 -2.28 -7.73
C GLN A 109 10.27 -2.95 -6.76
N ALA A 110 10.82 -3.72 -5.82
CA ALA A 110 10.06 -4.21 -4.67
C ALA A 110 9.64 -3.02 -3.77
N LEU A 111 8.42 -3.06 -3.27
CA LEU A 111 7.83 -2.06 -2.37
C LEU A 111 7.57 -2.72 -1.02
N ASP A 112 8.65 -3.04 -0.32
CA ASP A 112 8.60 -3.74 0.96
C ASP A 112 8.57 -2.73 2.09
N GLY A 113 7.66 -2.92 3.05
CA GLY A 113 7.44 -1.96 4.10
C GLY A 113 6.50 -2.49 5.20
N PRO A 114 6.64 -1.96 6.43
CA PRO A 114 5.96 -2.50 7.60
C PRO A 114 4.43 -2.38 7.54
N ALA A 115 3.88 -1.39 6.84
CA ALA A 115 2.44 -1.27 6.69
C ALA A 115 1.88 -2.29 5.68
N ARG A 116 2.63 -2.60 4.62
CA ARG A 116 2.31 -3.71 3.73
C ARG A 116 2.36 -5.05 4.46
N ASP A 117 3.42 -5.29 5.23
CA ASP A 117 3.56 -6.52 6.03
C ASP A 117 2.39 -6.67 7.00
N ARG A 118 1.98 -5.56 7.64
CA ARG A 118 0.80 -5.54 8.53
C ARG A 118 -0.49 -5.89 7.79
N TYR A 119 -0.67 -5.41 6.56
CA TYR A 119 -1.84 -5.75 5.74
C TYR A 119 -1.87 -7.26 5.43
N GLU A 120 -0.74 -7.82 4.99
CA GLU A 120 -0.62 -9.25 4.65
C GLU A 120 -0.84 -10.13 5.88
N GLU A 121 -0.23 -9.77 7.02
CA GLU A 121 -0.39 -10.44 8.31
C GLU A 121 -1.84 -10.39 8.81
N HIS A 122 -2.51 -9.25 8.70
CA HIS A 122 -3.90 -9.09 9.09
C HIS A 122 -4.83 -9.95 8.22
N LEU A 123 -4.61 -9.95 6.90
CA LEU A 123 -5.39 -10.79 5.97
C LEU A 123 -5.17 -12.28 6.25
N ARG A 124 -3.93 -12.68 6.57
CA ARG A 124 -3.60 -14.05 6.99
C ARG A 124 -4.37 -14.44 8.26
N ALA A 125 -4.34 -13.58 9.28
CA ALA A 125 -5.05 -13.82 10.54
C ALA A 125 -6.56 -13.97 10.32
N VAL A 126 -7.17 -13.13 9.46
CA VAL A 126 -8.58 -13.27 9.06
C VAL A 126 -8.84 -14.61 8.39
N CYS A 127 -7.99 -15.03 7.44
CA CYS A 127 -8.11 -16.34 6.79
C CYS A 127 -8.02 -17.50 7.80
N GLU A 128 -7.16 -17.41 8.82
CA GLU A 128 -7.03 -18.44 9.85
C GLU A 128 -8.28 -18.57 10.72
N THR A 129 -9.03 -17.49 10.95
CA THR A 129 -10.33 -17.57 11.66
C THR A 129 -11.36 -18.44 10.93
N SER A 130 -11.16 -18.71 9.64
CA SER A 130 -12.01 -19.60 8.85
C SER A 130 -11.72 -21.08 9.08
N GLY A 131 -10.66 -21.42 9.84
CA GLY A 131 -10.19 -22.79 10.08
C GLY A 131 -9.14 -23.28 9.07
N LEU A 132 -8.61 -22.40 8.22
CA LEU A 132 -7.49 -22.74 7.32
C LEU A 132 -6.20 -22.98 8.12
N THR A 133 -5.36 -23.87 7.61
CA THR A 133 -3.98 -23.99 8.12
C THR A 133 -3.20 -22.73 7.78
N ARG A 134 -2.14 -22.43 8.53
CA ARG A 134 -1.25 -21.29 8.23
C ARG A 134 -0.76 -21.30 6.78
N ARG A 135 -0.38 -22.48 6.28
CA ARG A 135 0.08 -22.64 4.89
C ARG A 135 -1.00 -22.28 3.88
N ASP A 136 -2.24 -22.73 4.11
CA ASP A 136 -3.35 -22.41 3.20
C ASP A 136 -3.76 -20.94 3.32
N ALA A 137 -3.67 -20.34 4.52
CA ALA A 137 -3.89 -18.91 4.73
C ALA A 137 -2.85 -18.05 4.00
N GLU A 138 -1.57 -18.43 4.02
CA GLU A 138 -0.51 -17.75 3.25
C GLU A 138 -0.77 -17.83 1.74
N GLN A 139 -1.19 -19.00 1.24
CA GLN A 139 -1.59 -19.16 -0.17
C GLN A 139 -2.84 -18.34 -0.52
N ALA A 140 -3.81 -18.25 0.40
CA ALA A 140 -5.00 -17.42 0.26
C ALA A 140 -4.62 -15.94 0.10
N VAL A 141 -3.79 -15.42 1.02
CA VAL A 141 -3.30 -14.03 0.98
C VAL A 141 -2.67 -13.73 -0.38
N HIS A 142 -1.72 -14.57 -0.81
CA HIS A 142 -1.05 -14.38 -2.09
C HIS A 142 -2.03 -14.36 -3.28
N SER A 143 -3.00 -15.29 -3.29
CA SER A 143 -4.00 -15.38 -4.36
C SER A 143 -4.92 -14.16 -4.41
N ILE A 144 -5.40 -13.71 -3.25
CA ILE A 144 -6.31 -12.57 -3.11
C ILE A 144 -5.61 -11.27 -3.53
N VAL A 145 -4.39 -11.04 -3.03
CA VAL A 145 -3.60 -9.84 -3.36
C VAL A 145 -3.27 -9.81 -4.85
N THR A 146 -2.79 -10.93 -5.41
CA THR A 146 -2.48 -11.03 -6.84
C THR A 146 -3.71 -10.77 -7.71
N PHE A 147 -4.87 -11.33 -7.35
CA PHE A 147 -6.12 -11.07 -8.04
C PHE A 147 -6.52 -9.59 -7.97
N ALA A 148 -6.45 -8.97 -6.79
CA ALA A 148 -6.82 -7.56 -6.61
C ALA A 148 -5.93 -6.62 -7.43
N ILE A 149 -4.61 -6.89 -7.48
CA ILE A 149 -3.66 -6.15 -8.32
C ILE A 149 -4.00 -6.32 -9.80
N GLY A 150 -4.19 -7.56 -10.27
CA GLY A 150 -4.53 -7.84 -11.66
C GLY A 150 -5.87 -7.20 -12.07
N ALA A 151 -6.86 -7.24 -11.19
CA ALA A 151 -8.17 -6.61 -11.43
C ALA A 151 -8.09 -5.08 -11.46
N ALA A 152 -7.22 -4.46 -10.65
CA ALA A 152 -6.96 -3.03 -10.70
C ALA A 152 -6.25 -2.65 -12.01
N LEU A 153 -5.22 -3.41 -12.41
CA LEU A 153 -4.47 -3.20 -13.64
C LEU A 153 -5.34 -3.31 -14.89
N ALA A 154 -6.25 -4.29 -14.93
CA ALA A 154 -7.19 -4.49 -16.03
C ALA A 154 -8.39 -3.51 -16.01
N ALA A 155 -8.46 -2.59 -15.03
CA ALA A 155 -9.60 -1.71 -14.79
C ALA A 155 -10.95 -2.47 -14.74
N THR A 156 -10.93 -3.70 -14.19
CA THR A 156 -12.07 -4.60 -14.20
C THR A 156 -13.26 -4.01 -13.43
N PRO A 157 -14.48 -3.98 -14.03
CA PRO A 157 -15.67 -3.50 -13.35
C PRO A 157 -15.99 -4.30 -12.08
N ARG A 158 -16.50 -3.60 -11.05
CA ARG A 158 -16.76 -4.17 -9.71
C ARG A 158 -17.51 -5.52 -9.71
N PRO A 159 -18.58 -5.75 -10.51
CA PRO A 159 -19.30 -7.02 -10.46
C PRO A 159 -18.42 -8.25 -10.77
N TYR A 160 -17.50 -8.13 -11.73
CA TYR A 160 -16.59 -9.23 -12.09
C TYR A 160 -15.50 -9.43 -11.03
N VAL A 161 -15.07 -8.36 -10.37
CA VAL A 161 -14.13 -8.44 -9.25
C VAL A 161 -14.76 -9.17 -8.08
N SER A 162 -15.99 -8.79 -7.69
CA SER A 162 -16.71 -9.44 -6.60
C SER A 162 -16.92 -10.93 -6.88
N PHE A 163 -17.36 -11.29 -8.09
CA PHE A 163 -17.52 -12.69 -8.49
C PHE A 163 -16.20 -13.47 -8.44
N GLY A 164 -15.09 -12.89 -8.94
CA GLY A 164 -13.79 -13.54 -8.91
C GLY A 164 -13.26 -13.75 -7.49
N LEU A 165 -13.39 -12.75 -6.61
CA LEU A 165 -13.02 -12.88 -5.20
C LEU A 165 -13.88 -13.92 -4.48
N GLU A 166 -15.20 -13.92 -4.69
CA GLU A 166 -16.09 -14.92 -4.10
C GLU A 166 -15.72 -16.33 -4.55
N SER A 167 -15.38 -16.51 -5.83
CA SER A 167 -14.92 -17.80 -6.38
C SER A 167 -13.62 -18.28 -5.71
N ILE A 168 -12.66 -17.37 -5.47
CA ILE A 168 -11.43 -17.68 -4.75
C ILE A 168 -11.76 -18.09 -3.30
N ILE A 169 -12.60 -17.31 -2.62
CA ILE A 169 -12.99 -17.55 -1.22
C ILE A 169 -13.73 -18.89 -1.07
N ASP A 170 -14.60 -19.25 -2.02
CA ASP A 170 -15.29 -20.55 -2.05
C ASP A 170 -14.30 -21.70 -2.21
N GLY A 171 -13.36 -21.58 -3.14
CA GLY A 171 -12.30 -22.57 -3.34
C GLY A 171 -11.41 -22.75 -2.10
N LEU A 172 -11.16 -21.69 -1.34
CA LEU A 172 -10.44 -21.75 -0.06
C LEU A 172 -11.27 -22.40 1.04
N ALA A 173 -12.56 -22.06 1.16
CA ALA A 173 -13.45 -22.66 2.16
C ALA A 173 -13.57 -24.19 1.99
N ALA A 174 -13.50 -24.69 0.76
CA ALA A 174 -13.51 -26.12 0.45
C ALA A 174 -12.22 -26.86 0.87
N ARG A 175 -11.11 -26.14 1.11
CA ARG A 175 -9.81 -26.70 1.52
C ARG A 175 -9.64 -26.81 3.03
N ARG A 176 -10.65 -26.45 3.81
CA ARG A 176 -10.61 -26.63 5.26
C ARG A 176 -10.31 -28.10 5.57
N PRO A 177 -9.44 -28.38 6.56
CA PRO A 177 -9.24 -29.75 6.99
C PRO A 177 -10.60 -30.31 7.45
N THR A 178 -11.17 -31.22 6.66
CA THR A 178 -12.24 -32.10 7.12
C THR A 178 -11.66 -32.91 8.28
N GLY A 179 -12.25 -32.74 9.47
CA GLY A 179 -11.71 -33.33 10.70
C GLY A 179 -11.41 -34.83 10.57
N CYS A 180 -10.34 -35.25 11.26
CA CYS A 180 -10.23 -36.61 11.78
C CYS A 180 -11.38 -36.92 12.73
#